data_AF-A0A2J0PLR8-F1
#
_entry.id   AF-A0A2J0PLR8-F1
#
_cell.length_a   1.000
_cell.length_b   1.000
_cell.length_c   1.000
_cell.angle_alpha   90.00
_cell.angle_beta   90.00
_cell.angle_gamma   90.00
#
_symmetry.space_group_name_H-M   'P 1'
#
loop_
_entity.id
_entity.type
_entity.pdbx_description
1 polymer ?
#
loop_
_entity_poly.entity_id
_entity_poly.type
_entity_poly.pdbx_seq_one_letter_code
_entity_poly.pdbx_strand_id
1 'polypeptide(L)'
;MSPKNTFEKAAILLSFVSVILSGVATYFAYGIGKEQVRAAKIQYSPIFTFKKEYTKNPSGDKYMTEYLSIENEGYPILAFKANLDTILILKITDYRTKPNTTEKYFPVNYFNGQSSSSGGKGQLSMFIGNENLWLLSRVESEMIDFNMKFSPKKIINYQTKTIVKISYIDASEESHEKYFIDEIPVQPQEYFSLKSKVKNIPNLSKNDLELNKLIDGVE
;
A
#
# COMPACT_ATOMS: atom_id res chain seq x y z
N MET A 1 -4.72 79.95 -3.57
CA MET A 1 -4.92 78.54 -3.98
C MET A 1 -6.22 78.05 -3.34
N SER A 2 -7.20 77.60 -4.12
CA SER A 2 -8.53 77.24 -3.62
C SER A 2 -8.51 75.90 -2.87
N PRO A 3 -9.06 75.82 -1.64
CA PRO A 3 -9.06 74.60 -0.82
C PRO A 3 -9.82 73.42 -1.44
N LYS A 4 -10.69 73.65 -2.42
CA LYS A 4 -11.40 72.59 -3.17
C LYS A 4 -10.44 71.68 -3.95
N ASN A 5 -9.41 72.25 -4.58
CA ASN A 5 -8.46 71.49 -5.41
C ASN A 5 -7.56 70.55 -4.60
N THR A 6 -7.30 70.87 -3.33
CA THR A 6 -6.51 70.03 -2.42
C THR A 6 -7.35 68.88 -1.87
N PHE A 7 -8.64 69.14 -1.59
CA PHE A 7 -9.57 68.13 -1.07
C PHE A 7 -9.92 67.07 -2.13
N GLU A 8 -10.16 67.48 -3.37
CA GLU A 8 -10.42 66.57 -4.49
C GLU A 8 -9.20 65.68 -4.79
N LYS A 9 -7.98 66.26 -4.77
CA LYS A 9 -6.74 65.48 -4.93
C LYS A 9 -6.52 64.48 -3.79
N ALA A 10 -6.83 64.87 -2.56
CA ALA A 10 -6.75 63.96 -1.40
C ALA A 10 -7.80 62.83 -1.49
N ALA A 11 -9.04 63.14 -1.91
CA ALA A 11 -10.08 62.14 -2.10
C ALA A 11 -9.75 61.13 -3.21
N ILE A 12 -9.18 61.59 -4.33
CA ILE A 12 -8.69 60.73 -5.40
C ILE A 12 -7.56 59.83 -4.89
N LEU A 13 -6.56 60.40 -4.20
CA LEU A 13 -5.45 59.62 -3.65
C LEU A 13 -5.93 58.56 -2.65
N LEU A 14 -6.83 58.91 -1.74
CA LEU A 14 -7.42 57.99 -0.77
C LEU A 14 -8.20 56.85 -1.46
N SER A 15 -8.89 57.15 -2.56
CA SER A 15 -9.60 56.16 -3.36
C SER A 15 -8.65 55.20 -4.08
N PHE A 16 -7.51 55.69 -4.58
CA PHE A 16 -6.48 54.81 -5.14
C PHE A 16 -5.83 53.93 -4.07
N VAL A 17 -5.55 54.48 -2.89
CA VAL A 17 -4.98 53.72 -1.77
C VAL A 17 -5.95 52.63 -1.30
N SER A 18 -7.26 52.91 -1.23
CA SER A 18 -8.24 51.90 -0.82
C SER A 18 -8.36 50.75 -1.82
N VAL A 19 -8.29 51.04 -3.14
CA VAL A 19 -8.27 50.00 -4.18
C VAL A 19 -7.02 49.12 -4.08
N ILE A 20 -5.85 49.71 -3.86
CA ILE A 20 -4.60 48.95 -3.68
C ILE A 20 -4.67 48.08 -2.42
N LEU A 21 -5.12 48.64 -1.29
CA LEU A 21 -5.29 47.89 -0.05
C LEU A 21 -6.30 46.75 -0.20
N SER A 22 -7.40 46.97 -0.94
CA SER A 22 -8.38 45.92 -1.24
C SER A 22 -7.79 44.82 -2.12
N GLY A 23 -6.96 45.17 -3.10
CA GLY A 23 -6.26 44.20 -3.95
C GLY A 23 -5.27 43.34 -3.13
N VAL A 24 -4.49 43.98 -2.27
CA VAL A 24 -3.56 43.30 -1.35
C VAL A 24 -4.31 42.39 -0.37
N ALA A 25 -5.41 42.87 0.22
CA ALA A 25 -6.24 42.08 1.12
C ALA A 25 -6.83 40.85 0.42
N THR A 26 -7.31 41.01 -0.82
CA THR A 26 -7.83 39.90 -1.64
C THR A 26 -6.75 38.86 -1.93
N TYR A 27 -5.53 39.30 -2.27
CA TYR A 27 -4.41 38.40 -2.52
C TYR A 27 -4.04 37.58 -1.28
N PHE A 28 -3.95 38.22 -0.11
CA PHE A 28 -3.68 37.51 1.14
C PHE A 28 -4.81 36.56 1.55
N ALA A 29 -6.07 36.99 1.40
CA ALA A 29 -7.24 36.16 1.68
C ALA A 29 -7.25 34.89 0.81
N TYR A 30 -6.88 35.01 -0.47
CA TYR A 30 -6.74 33.87 -1.38
C TYR A 30 -5.63 32.90 -0.93
N GLY A 31 -4.48 33.42 -0.52
CA GLY A 31 -3.38 32.59 0.00
C GLY A 31 -3.78 31.83 1.28
N ILE A 32 -4.42 32.51 2.23
CA ILE A 32 -4.93 31.89 3.46
C ILE A 32 -5.98 30.83 3.14
N GLY A 33 -6.91 31.12 2.21
CA GLY A 33 -7.93 30.17 1.79
C GLY A 33 -7.34 28.88 1.21
N LYS A 34 -6.27 28.98 0.42
CA LYS A 34 -5.55 27.78 -0.08
C LYS A 34 -4.97 26.92 1.03
N GLU A 35 -4.29 27.54 1.98
CA GLU A 35 -3.69 26.81 3.10
C GLU A 35 -4.77 26.21 4.02
N GLN A 36 -5.90 26.90 4.23
CA GLN A 36 -7.04 26.35 4.96
C GLN A 36 -7.64 25.12 4.25
N VAL A 37 -7.81 25.17 2.93
CA VAL A 37 -8.27 24.01 2.14
C VAL A 37 -7.29 22.85 2.25
N ARG A 38 -5.98 23.13 2.16
CA ARG A 38 -4.94 22.10 2.32
C ARG A 38 -4.98 21.48 3.71
N ALA A 39 -5.05 22.29 4.76
CA ALA A 39 -5.14 21.83 6.14
C ALA A 39 -6.40 20.99 6.38
N ALA A 40 -7.55 21.44 5.86
CA ALA A 40 -8.80 20.69 5.90
C ALA A 40 -8.67 19.33 5.18
N LYS A 41 -8.10 19.28 3.98
CA LYS A 41 -7.87 18.02 3.25
C LYS A 41 -7.00 17.03 4.03
N ILE A 42 -5.99 17.53 4.75
CA ILE A 42 -5.15 16.68 5.62
C ILE A 42 -5.96 16.18 6.83
N GLN A 43 -6.74 17.06 7.46
CA GLN A 43 -7.57 16.72 8.62
C GLN A 43 -8.70 15.74 8.28
N TYR A 44 -9.21 15.78 7.05
CA TYR A 44 -10.28 14.92 6.53
C TYR A 44 -9.76 13.78 5.64
N SER A 45 -8.57 13.25 5.94
CA SER A 45 -8.00 12.11 5.20
C SER A 45 -8.37 10.76 5.83
N PRO A 46 -8.64 9.71 5.03
CA PRO A 46 -8.76 8.36 5.57
C PRO A 46 -7.39 7.81 6.00
N ILE A 47 -7.42 7.02 7.06
CA ILE A 47 -6.26 6.33 7.62
C ILE A 47 -6.56 4.86 7.51
N PHE A 48 -5.90 4.19 6.56
CA PHE A 48 -6.07 2.76 6.38
C PHE A 48 -5.11 2.02 7.28
N THR A 49 -5.67 1.15 8.13
CA THR A 49 -4.92 0.24 8.99
C THR A 49 -5.22 -1.20 8.56
N PHE A 50 -4.28 -2.08 8.87
CA PHE A 50 -4.39 -3.49 8.54
C PHE A 50 -4.35 -4.28 9.84
N LYS A 51 -5.26 -5.22 9.99
CA LYS A 51 -5.36 -6.08 11.17
C LYS A 51 -5.26 -7.53 10.75
N LYS A 52 -4.26 -8.23 11.28
CA LYS A 52 -4.10 -9.66 11.12
C LYS A 52 -4.67 -10.40 12.31
N GLU A 53 -5.53 -11.37 12.04
CA GLU A 53 -6.13 -12.23 13.07
C GLU A 53 -5.94 -13.69 12.70
N TYR A 54 -5.62 -14.51 13.71
CA TYR A 54 -5.52 -15.95 13.55
C TYR A 54 -6.70 -16.61 14.25
N THR A 55 -7.47 -17.41 13.52
CA THR A 55 -8.57 -18.17 14.12
C THR A 55 -8.14 -19.61 14.39
N LYS A 56 -8.41 -20.05 15.62
CA LYS A 56 -8.17 -21.40 16.09
C LYS A 56 -9.22 -22.35 15.53
N ASN A 57 -8.81 -23.56 15.14
CA ASN A 57 -9.74 -24.60 14.72
C ASN A 57 -10.64 -25.00 15.91
N PRO A 58 -11.98 -25.05 15.77
CA PRO A 58 -12.87 -25.52 16.83
C PRO A 58 -12.56 -26.95 17.34
N SER A 59 -11.90 -27.76 16.52
CA SER A 59 -11.59 -29.18 16.78
C SER A 59 -10.15 -29.44 17.25
N GLY A 60 -9.33 -28.41 17.53
CA GLY A 60 -7.96 -28.62 18.03
C GLY A 60 -7.18 -27.35 18.39
N ASP A 61 -5.96 -27.51 18.93
CA ASP A 61 -5.11 -26.41 19.40
C ASP A 61 -4.36 -25.62 18.31
N LYS A 62 -4.59 -25.93 17.03
CA LYS A 62 -3.87 -25.32 15.91
C LYS A 62 -4.65 -24.17 15.28
N TYR A 63 -3.99 -23.04 15.09
CA TYR A 63 -4.47 -21.95 14.24
C TYR A 63 -4.36 -22.37 12.77
N MET A 64 -5.45 -22.28 12.02
CA MET A 64 -5.48 -22.76 10.63
C MET A 64 -5.80 -21.67 9.61
N THR A 65 -6.38 -20.55 10.06
CA THR A 65 -6.84 -19.50 9.15
C THR A 65 -6.33 -18.15 9.63
N GLU A 66 -5.59 -17.49 8.75
CA GLU A 66 -5.20 -16.08 8.94
C GLU A 66 -6.21 -15.20 8.19
N TYR A 67 -6.62 -14.12 8.82
CA TYR A 67 -7.48 -13.09 8.24
C TYR A 67 -6.70 -11.79 8.19
N LEU A 68 -6.82 -11.07 7.08
CA LEU A 68 -6.31 -9.72 6.91
C LEU A 68 -7.49 -8.78 6.69
N SER A 69 -7.79 -7.98 7.70
CA SER A 69 -8.79 -6.92 7.63
C SER A 69 -8.15 -5.60 7.23
N ILE A 70 -8.82 -4.85 6.37
CA ILE A 70 -8.49 -3.46 6.06
C ILE A 70 -9.54 -2.59 6.73
N GLU A 71 -9.09 -1.69 7.58
CA GLU A 71 -9.94 -0.77 8.34
C GLU A 71 -9.64 0.68 7.96
N ASN A 72 -10.63 1.56 8.10
CA ASN A 72 -10.45 3.00 8.01
C ASN A 72 -10.73 3.65 9.37
N GLU A 73 -9.67 4.10 10.03
CA GLU A 73 -9.71 4.79 11.32
C GLU A 73 -9.78 6.32 11.15
N GLY A 74 -9.56 6.82 9.92
CA GLY A 74 -9.57 8.24 9.61
C GLY A 74 -10.96 8.80 9.31
N TYR A 75 -11.03 9.72 8.35
CA TYR A 75 -12.30 10.30 7.91
C TYR A 75 -13.10 9.31 7.05
N PRO A 76 -14.46 9.31 7.09
CA PRO A 76 -15.27 8.42 6.27
C PRO A 76 -15.02 8.63 4.78
N ILE A 77 -15.11 7.54 4.02
CA ILE A 77 -15.01 7.53 2.55
C ILE A 77 -16.34 7.09 1.93
N LEU A 78 -16.60 7.47 0.67
CA LEU A 78 -17.85 7.19 -0.04
C LEU A 78 -17.83 5.85 -0.79
N ALA A 79 -16.64 5.42 -1.22
CA ALA A 79 -16.46 4.15 -1.91
C ALA A 79 -15.08 3.59 -1.62
N PHE A 80 -14.98 2.27 -1.61
CA PHE A 80 -13.75 1.56 -1.33
C PHE A 80 -13.58 0.36 -2.27
N LYS A 81 -12.35 0.18 -2.74
CA LYS A 81 -11.94 -1.02 -3.48
C LYS A 81 -10.50 -1.38 -3.11
N ALA A 82 -10.27 -2.62 -2.73
CA ALA A 82 -8.93 -3.15 -2.46
C ALA A 82 -8.61 -4.31 -3.40
N ASN A 83 -7.37 -4.35 -3.88
CA ASN A 83 -6.79 -5.48 -4.61
C ASN A 83 -5.54 -5.94 -3.88
N LEU A 84 -5.48 -7.22 -3.53
CA LEU A 84 -4.37 -7.81 -2.80
C LEU A 84 -3.76 -8.94 -3.62
N ASP A 85 -2.44 -8.95 -3.65
CA ASP A 85 -1.65 -10.03 -4.22
C ASP A 85 -0.53 -10.40 -3.22
N THR A 86 -0.36 -11.69 -2.92
CA THR A 86 0.82 -12.17 -2.17
C THR A 86 1.85 -12.75 -3.13
N ILE A 87 3.12 -12.43 -2.88
CA ILE A 87 4.27 -12.82 -3.67
C ILE A 87 5.25 -13.57 -2.77
N LEU A 88 5.59 -14.80 -3.14
CA LEU A 88 6.69 -15.56 -2.58
C LEU A 88 8.00 -15.14 -3.28
N ILE A 89 9.02 -14.86 -2.49
CA ILE A 89 10.34 -14.49 -2.97
C ILE A 89 11.33 -15.51 -2.42
N LEU A 90 11.95 -16.27 -3.32
CA LEU A 90 13.03 -17.20 -2.99
C LEU A 90 14.37 -16.50 -3.23
N LYS A 91 15.21 -16.45 -2.19
CA LYS A 91 16.59 -15.96 -2.25
C LYS A 91 17.51 -17.18 -2.27
N ILE A 92 18.25 -17.33 -3.37
CA ILE A 92 19.19 -18.43 -3.56
C ILE A 92 20.60 -17.82 -3.52
N THR A 93 21.39 -18.19 -2.52
CA THR A 93 22.76 -17.73 -2.36
C THR A 93 23.75 -18.86 -2.65
N ASP A 94 24.60 -18.66 -3.65
CA ASP A 94 25.71 -19.56 -3.99
C ASP A 94 27.02 -19.04 -3.39
N TYR A 95 27.71 -19.89 -2.63
CA TYR A 95 28.97 -19.60 -1.95
C TYR A 95 30.18 -20.34 -2.57
N ARG A 96 30.02 -21.07 -3.68
CA ARG A 96 31.09 -21.91 -4.28
C ARG A 96 32.27 -21.09 -4.82
N THR A 97 32.02 -19.89 -5.34
CA THR A 97 33.06 -19.02 -5.93
C THR A 97 33.13 -17.67 -5.21
N LYS A 98 32.10 -16.85 -5.40
CA LYS A 98 31.86 -15.58 -4.72
C LYS A 98 30.40 -15.55 -4.32
N PRO A 99 30.04 -15.09 -3.11
CA PRO A 99 28.65 -14.98 -2.69
C PRO A 99 27.83 -14.24 -3.75
N ASN A 100 26.94 -14.96 -4.42
CA ASN A 100 26.01 -14.41 -5.39
C ASN A 100 24.60 -14.80 -4.98
N THR A 101 23.73 -13.80 -4.84
CA THR A 101 22.33 -14.01 -4.47
C THR A 101 21.43 -13.70 -5.64
N THR A 102 20.65 -14.70 -6.04
CA THR A 102 19.60 -14.54 -7.06
C THR A 102 18.24 -14.60 -6.37
N GLU A 103 17.31 -13.75 -6.81
CA GLU A 103 15.95 -13.76 -6.32
C GLU A 103 14.99 -14.25 -7.40
N LYS A 104 14.13 -15.22 -7.05
CA LYS A 104 13.02 -15.67 -7.88
C LYS A 104 11.71 -15.24 -7.22
N TYR A 105 10.76 -14.78 -8.04
CA TYR A 105 9.49 -14.19 -7.59
C TYR A 105 8.33 -15.02 -8.11
N PHE A 106 7.38 -15.34 -7.24
CA PHE A 106 6.23 -16.17 -7.60
C PHE A 106 4.95 -15.60 -6.98
N PRO A 107 3.90 -15.38 -7.76
CA PRO A 107 2.58 -15.09 -7.20
C PRO A 107 2.06 -16.33 -6.47
N VAL A 108 1.52 -16.14 -5.26
CA VAL A 108 0.94 -17.21 -4.44
C VAL A 108 -0.45 -16.81 -3.96
N ASN A 109 -1.34 -17.81 -3.84
CA ASN A 109 -2.73 -17.59 -3.44
C ASN A 109 -2.91 -17.47 -1.91
N TYR A 110 -2.08 -16.68 -1.21
CA TYR A 110 -2.19 -16.49 0.25
C TYR A 110 -3.26 -15.45 0.59
N PHE A 111 -2.95 -14.16 0.51
CA PHE A 111 -3.93 -13.08 0.45
C PHE A 111 -4.06 -12.62 -1.00
N ASN A 112 -4.88 -13.32 -1.79
CA ASN A 112 -5.19 -12.93 -3.15
C ASN A 112 -6.68 -12.64 -3.29
N GLY A 113 -7.00 -11.46 -3.83
CA GLY A 113 -8.38 -11.16 -4.16
C GLY A 113 -8.67 -9.67 -4.31
N GLN A 114 -9.94 -9.41 -4.59
CA GLN A 114 -10.49 -8.07 -4.72
C GLN A 114 -11.71 -7.95 -3.80
N SER A 115 -11.82 -6.83 -3.11
CA SER A 115 -13.00 -6.46 -2.31
C SER A 115 -13.45 -5.06 -2.67
N SER A 116 -14.76 -4.82 -2.64
CA SER A 116 -15.35 -3.49 -2.82
C SER A 116 -16.52 -3.29 -1.86
N SER A 117 -16.65 -2.08 -1.32
CA SER A 117 -17.74 -1.71 -0.41
C SER A 117 -18.12 -0.25 -0.58
N SER A 118 -19.30 0.13 -0.08
CA SER A 118 -19.86 1.50 -0.12
C SER A 118 -19.15 2.48 0.84
N GLY A 119 -17.90 2.22 1.23
CA GLY A 119 -17.10 3.08 2.09
C GLY A 119 -17.52 3.10 3.56
N GLY A 120 -17.18 4.18 4.26
CA GLY A 120 -17.43 4.37 5.70
C GLY A 120 -16.16 4.44 6.56
N LYS A 121 -16.35 4.20 7.87
CA LYS A 121 -15.28 4.01 8.87
C LYS A 121 -15.30 2.57 9.39
N GLY A 122 -14.22 2.15 10.02
CA GLY A 122 -14.06 0.80 10.57
C GLY A 122 -13.69 -0.21 9.50
N GLN A 123 -14.09 -1.46 9.67
CA GLN A 123 -13.72 -2.56 8.77
C GLN A 123 -14.36 -2.39 7.38
N LEU A 124 -13.53 -2.27 6.35
CA LEU A 124 -13.94 -2.07 4.96
C LEU A 124 -13.91 -3.36 4.14
N SER A 125 -12.99 -4.27 4.48
CA SER A 125 -12.87 -5.58 3.86
C SER A 125 -12.12 -6.56 4.75
N MET A 126 -12.33 -7.85 4.50
CA MET A 126 -11.61 -8.94 5.13
C MET A 126 -11.18 -9.95 4.07
N PHE A 127 -9.89 -10.27 4.04
CA PHE A 127 -9.32 -11.28 3.17
C PHE A 127 -8.94 -12.50 3.99
N ILE A 128 -9.25 -13.67 3.46
CA ILE A 128 -8.93 -14.94 4.10
C ILE A 128 -7.63 -15.45 3.47
N GLY A 129 -6.63 -15.70 4.31
CA GLY A 129 -5.41 -16.42 3.98
C GLY A 129 -5.73 -17.89 3.78
N ASN A 130 -6.43 -18.23 2.69
CA ASN A 130 -6.95 -19.57 2.47
C ASN A 130 -5.83 -20.62 2.43
N GLU A 131 -5.98 -21.69 3.24
CA GLU A 131 -5.31 -23.01 3.18
C GLU A 131 -3.79 -23.08 2.90
N ASN A 132 -3.05 -21.99 3.03
CA ASN A 132 -1.66 -21.92 2.57
C ASN A 132 -0.61 -21.83 3.69
N LEU A 133 -1.01 -21.93 4.97
CA LEU A 133 -0.08 -22.27 6.06
C LEU A 133 0.64 -23.59 5.78
N TRP A 134 -0.09 -24.58 5.25
CA TRP A 134 0.50 -25.85 4.81
C TRP A 134 1.47 -25.65 3.64
N LEU A 135 1.14 -24.76 2.71
CA LEU A 135 1.98 -24.43 1.56
C LEU A 135 3.31 -23.80 1.99
N LEU A 136 3.28 -22.80 2.86
CA LEU A 136 4.49 -22.16 3.40
C LEU A 136 5.29 -23.14 4.26
N SER A 137 4.62 -23.96 5.08
CA SER A 137 5.27 -25.01 5.87
C SER A 137 5.95 -26.06 5.00
N ARG A 138 5.36 -26.43 3.86
CA ARG A 138 5.98 -27.34 2.88
C ARG A 138 7.23 -26.71 2.24
N VAL A 139 7.14 -25.46 1.78
CA VAL A 139 8.30 -24.72 1.24
C VAL A 139 9.42 -24.63 2.28
N GLU A 140 9.07 -24.37 3.55
CA GLU A 140 10.02 -24.33 4.65
C GLU A 140 10.69 -25.70 4.90
N SER A 141 9.92 -26.78 4.95
CA SER A 141 10.47 -28.13 5.11
C SER A 141 11.41 -28.50 3.96
N GLU A 142 11.00 -28.28 2.71
CA GLU A 142 11.82 -28.58 1.54
C GLU A 142 13.09 -27.71 1.50
N MET A 143 13.00 -26.46 1.98
CA MET A 143 14.14 -25.56 2.11
C MET A 143 15.14 -26.06 3.16
N ILE A 144 14.66 -26.56 4.31
CA ILE A 144 15.52 -27.15 5.34
C ILE A 144 16.26 -28.36 4.77
N ASP A 145 15.56 -29.27 4.10
CA ASP A 145 16.16 -30.46 3.49
C ASP A 145 17.20 -30.09 2.43
N PHE A 146 16.89 -29.11 1.57
CA PHE A 146 17.82 -28.57 0.58
C PHE A 146 19.07 -28.00 1.26
N ASN A 147 18.89 -27.14 2.26
CA ASN A 147 19.99 -26.49 2.96
C ASN A 147 20.86 -27.51 3.70
N MET A 148 20.27 -28.53 4.33
CA MET A 148 21.03 -29.62 4.94
C MET A 148 21.91 -30.38 3.93
N LYS A 149 21.41 -30.57 2.70
CA LYS A 149 22.12 -31.29 1.65
C LYS A 149 23.23 -30.47 0.98
N PHE A 150 23.02 -29.16 0.79
CA PHE A 150 23.89 -28.32 -0.04
C PHE A 150 24.68 -27.25 0.72
N SER A 151 24.39 -27.01 2.00
CA SER A 151 25.17 -26.10 2.86
C SER A 151 26.59 -26.63 3.08
N PRO A 152 27.62 -25.76 3.18
CA PRO A 152 27.55 -24.29 3.07
C PRO A 152 27.63 -23.77 1.64
N LYS A 153 27.71 -24.66 0.63
CA LYS A 153 27.95 -24.26 -0.77
C LYS A 153 26.79 -23.47 -1.37
N LYS A 154 25.55 -23.79 -0.99
CA LYS A 154 24.36 -23.14 -1.49
C LYS A 154 23.28 -23.12 -0.41
N ILE A 155 22.66 -21.98 -0.21
CA ILE A 155 21.61 -21.77 0.80
C ILE A 155 20.41 -21.11 0.13
N ILE A 156 19.22 -21.54 0.51
CA ILE A 156 17.96 -20.96 0.09
C ILE A 156 17.24 -20.42 1.30
N ASN A 157 16.67 -19.23 1.15
CA ASN A 157 15.75 -18.61 2.08
C ASN A 157 14.50 -18.17 1.32
N TYR A 158 13.37 -18.06 2.02
CA TYR A 158 12.15 -17.50 1.44
C TYR A 158 11.60 -16.36 2.28
N GLN A 159 10.85 -15.48 1.64
CA GLN A 159 10.04 -14.45 2.27
C GLN A 159 8.76 -14.27 1.48
N THR A 160 7.66 -13.89 2.14
CA THR A 160 6.42 -13.51 1.48
C THR A 160 6.23 -12.01 1.59
N LYS A 161 5.74 -11.38 0.51
CA LYS A 161 5.30 -9.98 0.51
C LYS A 161 3.87 -9.88 0.04
N THR A 162 3.03 -9.15 0.77
CA THR A 162 1.66 -8.84 0.33
C THR A 162 1.59 -7.42 -0.16
N ILE A 163 1.22 -7.23 -1.43
CA ILE A 163 1.02 -5.92 -2.02
C ILE A 163 -0.47 -5.59 -2.05
N VAL A 164 -0.81 -4.35 -1.70
CA VAL A 164 -2.20 -3.88 -1.63
C VAL A 164 -2.34 -2.60 -2.43
N LYS A 165 -3.32 -2.56 -3.32
CA LYS A 165 -3.81 -1.33 -3.94
C LYS A 165 -5.19 -1.01 -3.39
N ILE A 166 -5.32 0.12 -2.70
CA ILE A 166 -6.58 0.68 -2.24
C ILE A 166 -6.97 1.83 -3.16
N SER A 167 -8.15 1.78 -3.75
CA SER A 167 -8.80 2.88 -4.46
C SER A 167 -10.01 3.33 -3.65
N TYR A 168 -10.19 4.63 -3.44
CA TYR A 168 -11.29 5.17 -2.64
C TYR A 168 -11.78 6.52 -3.17
N ILE A 169 -13.01 6.88 -2.81
CA ILE A 169 -13.58 8.21 -3.03
C ILE A 169 -13.69 8.90 -1.67
N ASP A 170 -13.11 10.07 -1.51
CA ASP A 170 -13.16 10.83 -0.26
C ASP A 170 -14.50 11.58 -0.09
N ALA A 171 -14.66 12.26 1.05
CA ALA A 171 -15.85 13.05 1.33
C ALA A 171 -16.01 14.31 0.45
N SER A 172 -14.98 14.67 -0.32
CA SER A 172 -15.03 15.74 -1.33
C SER A 172 -15.29 15.21 -2.74
N GLU A 173 -15.67 13.92 -2.85
CA GLU A 173 -15.92 13.21 -4.12
C GLU A 173 -14.68 13.06 -5.02
N GLU A 174 -13.48 13.27 -4.46
CA GLU A 174 -12.22 13.07 -5.19
C GLU A 174 -11.81 11.59 -5.13
N SER A 175 -11.39 11.03 -6.28
CA SER A 175 -10.89 9.66 -6.38
C SER A 175 -9.39 9.59 -6.11
N HIS A 176 -8.99 8.66 -5.25
CA HIS A 176 -7.62 8.51 -4.78
C HIS A 176 -7.16 7.05 -4.81
N GLU A 177 -5.84 6.87 -4.85
CA GLU A 177 -5.21 5.57 -4.74
C GLU A 177 -4.09 5.59 -3.69
N LYS A 178 -4.02 4.54 -2.87
CA LYS A 178 -2.92 4.29 -1.92
C LYS A 178 -2.38 2.88 -2.14
N TYR A 179 -1.07 2.74 -1.94
CA TYR A 179 -0.31 1.53 -2.22
C TYR A 179 0.42 1.08 -0.96
N PHE A 180 0.44 -0.22 -0.71
CA PHE A 180 1.06 -0.80 0.48
C PHE A 180 1.86 -2.05 0.13
N ILE A 181 2.92 -2.30 0.89
CA ILE A 181 3.69 -3.56 0.92
C ILE A 181 3.78 -3.99 2.38
N ASP A 182 3.29 -5.18 2.70
CA ASP A 182 3.29 -5.72 4.07
C ASP A 182 2.70 -4.72 5.07
N GLU A 183 1.56 -4.11 4.70
CA GLU A 183 0.78 -3.15 5.51
C GLU A 183 1.42 -1.76 5.63
N ILE A 184 2.64 -1.59 5.13
CA ILE A 184 3.37 -0.31 5.15
C ILE A 184 3.03 0.48 3.88
N PRO A 185 2.65 1.77 3.98
CA PRO A 185 2.39 2.61 2.83
C PRO A 185 3.68 2.84 2.03
N VAL A 186 3.60 2.71 0.71
CA VAL A 186 4.73 2.87 -0.21
C VAL A 186 4.37 3.79 -1.38
N GLN A 187 5.40 4.24 -2.11
CA GLN A 187 5.17 4.97 -3.35
C GLN A 187 4.69 4.03 -4.47
N PRO A 188 3.93 4.53 -5.46
CA PRO A 188 3.44 3.71 -6.57
C PRO A 188 4.55 2.94 -7.30
N GLN A 189 5.73 3.54 -7.46
CA GLN A 189 6.87 2.95 -8.15
C GLN A 189 7.35 1.66 -7.46
N GLU A 190 7.36 1.62 -6.13
CA GLU A 190 7.77 0.44 -5.36
C GLU A 190 6.75 -0.70 -5.53
N TYR A 191 5.46 -0.37 -5.47
CA TYR A 191 4.37 -1.32 -5.72
C TYR A 191 4.46 -1.92 -7.14
N PHE A 192 4.56 -1.07 -8.16
CA PHE A 192 4.60 -1.53 -9.56
C PHE A 192 5.89 -2.27 -9.89
N SER A 193 7.03 -1.91 -9.27
CA SER A 193 8.28 -2.66 -9.40
C SER A 193 8.07 -4.12 -8.97
N LEU A 194 7.47 -4.35 -7.79
CA LEU A 194 7.22 -5.70 -7.31
C LEU A 194 6.14 -6.43 -8.12
N LYS A 195 5.05 -5.75 -8.48
CA LYS A 195 3.97 -6.33 -9.30
C LYS A 195 4.44 -6.74 -10.70
N SER A 196 5.35 -5.98 -11.29
CA SER A 196 5.89 -6.27 -12.63
C SER A 196 6.69 -7.57 -12.67
N LYS A 197 7.38 -7.92 -11.58
CA LYS A 197 8.18 -9.17 -11.47
C LYS A 197 7.34 -10.44 -11.56
N VAL A 198 6.03 -10.36 -11.33
CA VAL A 198 5.11 -11.51 -11.35
C VAL A 198 4.04 -11.44 -12.44
N LYS A 199 4.01 -10.38 -13.27
CA LYS A 199 2.91 -10.10 -14.21
C LYS A 199 2.61 -11.23 -15.20
N ASN A 200 3.62 -11.96 -15.63
CA ASN A 200 3.50 -13.05 -16.61
C ASN A 200 3.78 -14.43 -15.99
N ILE A 201 3.81 -14.53 -14.66
CA ILE A 201 4.04 -15.78 -13.95
C ILE A 201 2.67 -16.30 -13.50
N PRO A 202 2.29 -17.54 -13.86
CA PRO A 202 1.03 -18.11 -13.38
C PRO A 202 1.04 -18.19 -11.87
N ASN A 203 -0.13 -17.94 -11.25
CA ASN A 203 -0.30 -18.02 -9.81
C ASN A 203 -0.05 -19.47 -9.37
N LEU A 204 0.91 -19.68 -8.47
CA LEU A 204 1.24 -21.03 -8.02
C LEU A 204 0.08 -21.57 -7.18
N SER A 205 -0.46 -22.72 -7.61
CA SER A 205 -1.46 -23.44 -6.84
C SER A 205 -0.78 -24.37 -5.81
N LYS A 206 -1.57 -24.95 -4.91
CA LYS A 206 -1.14 -25.91 -3.88
C LYS A 206 -0.31 -27.09 -4.44
N ASN A 207 -0.50 -27.42 -5.72
CA ASN A 207 0.17 -28.54 -6.39
C ASN A 207 1.46 -28.15 -7.15
N ASP A 208 1.72 -26.86 -7.35
CA ASP A 208 2.81 -26.36 -8.21
C ASP A 208 4.06 -25.93 -7.42
N LEU A 209 3.95 -25.80 -6.08
CA LEU A 209 5.03 -25.41 -5.17
C LEU A 209 5.83 -26.62 -4.67
N GLU A 210 6.54 -27.25 -5.59
CA GLU A 210 7.69 -28.10 -5.24
C GLU A 210 8.96 -27.26 -5.42
N LEU A 211 9.72 -27.10 -4.35
CA LEU A 211 10.92 -26.28 -4.29
C LEU A 211 11.91 -26.67 -5.41
N ASN A 212 12.02 -27.96 -5.73
CA ASN A 212 12.87 -28.44 -6.82
C ASN A 212 12.45 -27.83 -8.18
N LYS A 213 11.14 -27.76 -8.49
CA LYS A 213 10.61 -27.13 -9.71
C LYS A 213 10.82 -25.61 -9.72
N LEU A 214 10.86 -24.98 -8.54
CA LEU A 214 11.09 -23.54 -8.40
C LEU A 214 12.57 -23.17 -8.55
N ILE A 215 13.46 -24.11 -8.22
CA ILE A 215 14.92 -23.93 -8.30
C ILE A 215 15.47 -24.35 -9.66
N ASP A 216 14.75 -25.14 -10.48
CA ASP A 216 15.23 -25.66 -11.78
C ASP A 216 16.08 -24.64 -12.58
N GLY A 217 17.25 -25.13 -13.03
CA GLY A 217 18.29 -24.34 -13.70
C GLY A 217 19.46 -23.87 -12.79
N VAL A 218 19.61 -24.42 -11.58
CA VAL A 218 20.70 -24.04 -10.64
C VAL A 218 21.50 -25.27 -10.16
N GLU A 219 21.74 -26.23 -11.04
CA GLU A 219 22.71 -27.33 -10.81
C GLU A 219 24.15 -26.87 -11.03
#